data_AF-A0A923D622-F1
#
_entry.id   AF-A0A923D622-F1
#
_cell.length_a   1.000
_cell.length_b   1.000
_cell.length_c   1.000
_cell.angle_alpha   90.00
_cell.angle_beta   90.00
_cell.angle_gamma   90.00
#
_symmetry.space_group_name_H-M   'P 1'
#
loop_
_entity.id
_entity.type
_entity.pdbx_description
1 polymer ?
#
loop_
_entity_poly.entity_id
_entity_poly.type
_entity_poly.pdbx_seq_one_letter_code
_entity_poly.pdbx_strand_id
1 'polypeptide(L)'
;MLNYQFDWAIITSGQYFEWIVSGIKITLQLSVVSVALSFILGLLIAVMRMSHIRPVLWFSHAYLEFFRNTPLLVQIFFWYFGSYKILPTAVNDWMNTLNFEFAAAVIA
;
A
#
# COMPACT_ATOMS: atom_id res chain seq x y z
N MET A 1 8.48 16.91 -43.79
CA MET A 1 9.07 16.03 -42.75
C MET A 1 8.96 16.77 -41.43
N LEU A 2 8.45 16.15 -40.37
CA LEU A 2 8.30 16.81 -39.07
C LEU A 2 9.70 17.16 -38.51
N ASN A 3 10.02 18.45 -38.43
CA ASN A 3 11.25 18.97 -37.84
C ASN A 3 11.10 19.05 -36.31
N TYR A 4 10.78 17.93 -35.67
CA TYR A 4 10.71 17.84 -34.21
C TYR A 4 12.11 17.62 -33.64
N GLN A 5 12.59 18.57 -32.86
CA GLN A 5 13.81 18.40 -32.07
C GLN A 5 13.44 17.97 -30.66
N PHE A 6 13.94 16.81 -30.24
CA PHE A 6 13.68 16.27 -28.92
C PHE A 6 14.41 17.11 -27.86
N ASP A 7 13.66 17.73 -26.95
CA ASP A 7 14.20 18.56 -25.88
C ASP A 7 14.12 17.84 -24.52
N TRP A 8 15.27 17.37 -24.04
CA TRP A 8 15.40 16.69 -22.74
C TRP A 8 15.34 17.66 -21.55
N ALA A 9 15.55 18.95 -21.76
CA ALA A 9 15.53 19.94 -20.68
C ALA A 9 14.14 20.09 -20.04
N ILE A 10 13.09 19.70 -20.76
CA ILE A 10 11.70 19.69 -20.28
C ILE A 10 11.53 18.75 -19.06
N ILE A 11 12.33 17.68 -18.97
CA ILE A 11 12.23 16.71 -17.85
C ILE A 11 12.98 17.20 -16.62
N THR A 12 14.08 17.93 -16.82
CA THR A 12 14.98 18.37 -15.74
C THR A 12 14.66 19.78 -15.23
N SER A 13 13.71 20.47 -15.84
CA SER A 13 13.33 21.84 -15.46
C SER A 13 11.81 22.03 -15.40
N GLY A 14 11.38 22.97 -14.57
CA GLY A 14 9.97 23.35 -14.44
C GLY A 14 9.08 22.27 -13.81
N GLN A 15 7.79 22.32 -14.16
CA GLN A 15 6.73 21.56 -13.49
C GLN A 15 6.90 20.04 -13.59
N TYR A 16 7.43 19.52 -14.69
CA TYR A 16 7.59 18.07 -14.89
C TYR A 16 8.63 17.47 -13.95
N PHE A 17 9.75 18.19 -13.74
CA PHE A 17 10.75 17.78 -12.77
C PHE A 17 10.15 17.71 -11.36
N GLU A 18 9.38 18.73 -10.97
CA GLU A 18 8.70 18.75 -9.67
C GLU A 18 7.73 17.58 -9.50
N TRP A 19 6.97 17.21 -10.53
CA TRP A 19 6.09 16.05 -10.50
C TRP A 19 6.84 14.73 -10.35
N ILE A 20 7.97 14.57 -11.03
CA ILE A 20 8.82 13.38 -10.89
C ILE A 20 9.37 13.28 -9.47
N VAL A 21 9.92 14.37 -8.95
CA VAL A 21 10.44 14.42 -7.57
C VAL A 21 9.34 14.14 -6.56
N SER A 22 8.15 14.70 -6.76
CA SER A 22 6.97 14.43 -5.92
C SER A 22 6.57 12.95 -5.97
N GLY A 23 6.49 12.36 -7.16
CA GLY A 23 6.17 10.94 -7.34
C GLY A 23 7.19 10.01 -6.67
N ILE A 24 8.48 10.31 -6.78
CA ILE A 24 9.54 9.58 -6.09
C ILE A 24 9.36 9.69 -4.58
N LYS A 25 9.08 10.90 -4.06
CA LYS A 25 8.86 11.12 -2.63
C LYS A 25 7.69 10.29 -2.11
N ILE A 26 6.55 10.29 -2.80
CA ILE A 26 5.39 9.48 -2.43
C ILE A 26 5.71 7.99 -2.49
N THR A 27 6.39 7.54 -3.54
CA THR A 27 6.79 6.12 -3.68
C THR A 27 7.67 5.67 -2.52
N LEU A 28 8.66 6.47 -2.13
CA LEU A 28 9.54 6.17 -1.00
C LEU A 28 8.77 6.19 0.32
N GLN A 29 7.92 7.18 0.56
CA GLN A 29 7.10 7.26 1.77
C GLN A 29 6.19 6.03 1.90
N LEU A 30 5.47 5.69 0.84
CA LEU A 30 4.59 4.53 0.82
C LEU A 30 5.37 3.23 1.04
N SER A 31 6.49 3.04 0.31
CA SER A 31 7.31 1.83 0.43
C SER A 31 7.86 1.63 1.83
N VAL A 32 8.42 2.69 2.44
CA VAL A 32 9.03 2.59 3.78
C VAL A 32 7.97 2.26 4.83
N VAL A 33 6.82 2.93 4.80
CA VAL A 33 5.74 2.69 5.77
C VAL A 33 5.14 1.29 5.59
N SER A 34 4.79 0.91 4.36
CA SER A 34 4.22 -0.41 4.08
C SER A 34 5.17 -1.54 4.44
N VAL A 35 6.46 -1.44 4.09
CA VAL A 35 7.47 -2.46 4.44
C VAL A 35 7.65 -2.56 5.96
N ALA A 36 7.74 -1.44 6.67
CA ALA A 36 7.90 -1.45 8.13
C ALA A 36 6.71 -2.13 8.83
N LEU A 37 5.47 -1.77 8.46
CA LEU A 37 4.27 -2.35 9.04
C LEU A 37 4.12 -3.83 8.67
N SER A 38 4.35 -4.18 7.40
CA SER A 38 4.27 -5.56 6.90
C SER A 38 5.33 -6.45 7.53
N PHE A 39 6.52 -5.91 7.81
CA PHE A 39 7.58 -6.64 8.49
C PHE A 39 7.20 -6.96 9.95
N ILE A 40 6.69 -5.97 10.69
CA ILE A 40 6.23 -6.18 12.07
C ILE A 40 5.09 -7.22 12.10
N LEU A 41 4.09 -7.06 11.24
CA LEU A 41 2.98 -7.99 11.15
C LEU A 41 3.45 -9.39 10.73
N GLY A 42 4.28 -9.48 9.70
CA GLY A 42 4.86 -10.74 9.21
C GLY A 42 5.68 -11.46 10.28
N LEU A 43 6.43 -10.72 11.10
CA LEU A 43 7.17 -11.26 12.24
C LEU A 43 6.22 -11.83 13.30
N LEU A 44 5.15 -11.11 13.65
CA LEU A 44 4.13 -11.60 14.57
C LEU A 44 3.46 -12.88 14.06
N ILE A 45 3.05 -12.90 12.79
CA ILE A 45 2.48 -14.09 12.14
C ILE A 45 3.48 -15.26 12.15
N ALA A 46 4.77 -15.01 11.87
CA ALA A 46 5.81 -16.03 11.89
C ALA A 46 5.97 -16.66 13.27
N VAL A 47 5.95 -15.86 14.34
CA VAL A 47 5.95 -16.38 15.72
C VAL A 47 4.69 -17.19 16.02
N MET A 48 3.51 -16.72 15.60
CA MET A 48 2.25 -17.45 15.78
C MET A 48 2.27 -18.84 15.13
N ARG A 49 2.97 -19.02 14.01
CA ARG A 49 3.14 -20.32 13.34
C ARG A 49 3.94 -21.34 14.14
N MET A 50 4.74 -20.88 15.11
CA MET A 50 5.49 -21.77 16.01
C MET A 50 4.66 -22.17 17.24
N SER A 51 3.43 -21.65 17.37
CA SER A 51 2.56 -21.94 18.50
C SER A 51 1.99 -23.37 18.44
N HIS A 52 1.93 -24.02 19.59
CA HIS A 52 1.25 -25.31 19.77
C HIS A 52 -0.27 -25.15 19.93
N ILE A 53 -0.76 -23.91 20.07
CA ILE A 53 -2.18 -23.60 20.23
C ILE A 53 -2.86 -23.64 18.86
N ARG A 54 -3.67 -24.69 18.64
CA ARG A 54 -4.30 -24.96 17.33
C ARG A 54 -5.05 -23.77 16.73
N PRO A 55 -5.87 -23.00 17.48
CA PRO A 55 -6.50 -21.79 16.93
C PRO A 55 -5.53 -20.73 16.41
N VAL A 56 -4.42 -20.50 17.11
CA VAL A 56 -3.40 -19.51 16.73
C VAL A 56 -2.67 -19.95 15.46
N LEU A 57 -2.33 -21.24 15.41
CA LEU A 57 -1.72 -21.84 14.22
C LEU A 57 -2.66 -21.72 13.02
N TRP A 58 -3.93 -22.10 13.16
CA TRP A 58 -4.91 -22.02 12.08
C TRP A 58 -5.15 -20.58 11.59
N PHE A 59 -5.26 -19.63 12.52
CA PHE A 59 -5.37 -18.21 12.17
C PHE A 59 -4.17 -17.72 11.35
N SER A 60 -2.94 -18.05 11.79
CA SER A 60 -1.73 -17.67 11.06
C SER A 60 -1.65 -18.27 9.65
N HIS A 61 -2.15 -19.50 9.46
CA HIS A 61 -2.26 -20.13 8.15
C HIS A 61 -3.30 -19.44 7.27
N ALA A 62 -4.51 -19.22 7.79
CA ALA A 62 -5.59 -18.58 7.06
C ALA A 62 -5.21 -17.16 6.60
N TYR A 63 -4.56 -16.39 7.49
CA TYR A 63 -4.04 -15.06 7.15
C TYR A 63 -3.06 -15.15 5.98
N LEU A 64 -2.02 -15.98 6.07
CA LEU A 64 -1.02 -16.09 5.00
C LEU A 64 -1.62 -16.60 3.69
N GLU A 65 -2.53 -17.57 3.75
CA GLU A 65 -3.17 -18.14 2.58
C GLU A 65 -4.02 -17.10 1.87
N PHE A 66 -4.82 -16.32 2.60
CA PHE A 66 -5.63 -15.25 2.04
C PHE A 66 -4.78 -14.17 1.34
N PHE A 67 -3.77 -13.63 2.03
CA PHE A 67 -2.98 -12.52 1.50
C PHE A 67 -2.00 -12.95 0.40
N ARG A 68 -1.49 -14.19 0.42
CA ARG A 68 -0.60 -14.70 -0.63
C ARG A 68 -1.33 -15.21 -1.87
N ASN A 69 -2.59 -15.63 -1.73
CA ASN A 69 -3.38 -16.16 -2.85
C ASN A 69 -4.36 -15.14 -3.45
N THR A 70 -4.46 -13.94 -2.90
CA THR A 70 -5.27 -12.85 -3.47
C THR A 70 -4.38 -11.88 -4.26
N PRO A 71 -4.74 -11.52 -5.52
CA PRO A 71 -3.97 -10.55 -6.27
C PRO A 71 -3.90 -9.20 -5.56
N LEU A 72 -2.71 -8.59 -5.49
CA LEU A 72 -2.52 -7.27 -4.87
C LEU A 72 -3.45 -6.21 -5.48
N LEU A 73 -3.66 -6.25 -6.79
CA LEU A 73 -4.57 -5.32 -7.48
C LEU A 73 -6.01 -5.40 -6.94
N VAL A 74 -6.47 -6.59 -6.57
CA VAL A 74 -7.80 -6.78 -5.97
C VAL A 74 -7.85 -6.17 -4.58
N GLN A 75 -6.79 -6.33 -3.77
CA GLN A 75 -6.68 -5.70 -2.46
C GLN A 75 -6.72 -4.17 -2.58
N ILE A 76 -5.93 -3.60 -3.49
CA ILE A 76 -5.91 -2.14 -3.73
C ILE A 76 -7.30 -1.64 -4.14
N PHE A 77 -7.98 -2.32 -5.07
CA PHE A 77 -9.33 -1.95 -5.48
C PHE A 77 -10.35 -2.08 -4.36
N PHE A 78 -10.25 -3.14 -3.54
CA PHE A 78 -11.11 -3.28 -2.38
C PHE A 78 -10.89 -2.13 -1.39
N TRP A 79 -9.66 -1.82 -1.04
CA TRP A 79 -9.36 -0.77 -0.07
C TRP A 79 -9.71 0.62 -0.58
N TYR A 80 -9.46 0.90 -1.86
CA TYR A 80 -9.73 2.21 -2.45
C TYR A 80 -11.24 2.43 -2.73
N PHE A 81 -11.96 1.44 -3.27
CA PHE A 81 -13.35 1.62 -3.70
C PHE A 81 -14.39 0.97 -2.78
N GLY A 82 -14.04 -0.13 -2.10
CA GLY A 82 -14.98 -0.96 -1.34
C GLY A 82 -15.00 -0.66 0.16
N SER A 83 -13.83 -0.46 0.77
CA SER A 83 -13.66 -0.39 2.23
C SER A 83 -14.53 0.69 2.89
N TYR A 84 -14.64 1.86 2.25
CA TYR A 84 -15.36 3.02 2.80
C TYR A 84 -16.83 2.72 3.13
N LYS A 85 -17.49 1.86 2.34
CA LYS A 85 -18.90 1.50 2.55
C LYS A 85 -19.10 0.46 3.65
N ILE A 86 -18.06 -0.30 3.97
CA ILE A 86 -18.12 -1.45 4.88
C ILE A 86 -17.62 -1.07 6.27
N LEU A 87 -16.60 -0.20 6.33
CA LEU A 87 -15.96 0.19 7.58
C LEU A 87 -16.82 1.16 8.40
N PRO A 88 -16.70 1.12 9.74
CA PRO A 88 -17.31 2.12 10.61
C PRO A 88 -16.84 3.54 10.29
N THR A 89 -17.69 4.54 10.51
CA THR A 89 -17.38 5.96 10.23
C THR A 89 -16.10 6.42 10.93
N ALA A 90 -15.88 6.01 12.18
CA ALA A 90 -14.66 6.35 12.92
C ALA A 90 -13.37 5.89 12.22
N VAL A 91 -13.39 4.73 11.55
CA VAL A 91 -12.23 4.22 10.81
C VAL A 91 -12.04 5.01 9.52
N ASN A 92 -13.12 5.30 8.79
CA ASN A 92 -13.07 6.13 7.59
C ASN A 92 -12.55 7.53 7.90
N ASP A 93 -13.02 8.15 8.98
CA ASP A 93 -12.59 9.47 9.41
C ASP A 93 -11.09 9.47 9.76
N TRP A 94 -10.63 8.44 10.48
CA TRP A 94 -9.20 8.25 10.76
C TRP A 94 -8.36 8.10 9.48
N MET A 95 -8.79 7.27 8.52
CA MET A 95 -8.10 7.11 7.24
C MET A 95 -8.05 8.43 6.45
N ASN A 96 -9.11 9.24 6.50
CA ASN A 96 -9.12 10.55 5.86
C ASN A 96 -8.10 11.52 6.46
N THR A 97 -7.83 11.45 7.77
CA THR A 97 -6.79 12.29 8.40
C THR A 97 -5.38 12.01 7.87
N LEU A 98 -5.14 10.78 7.40
CA LEU A 98 -3.86 10.31 6.86
C LEU A 98 -3.76 10.41 5.34
N ASN A 99 -4.74 11.04 4.68
CA ASN A 99 -5.08 10.86 3.27
C ASN A 99 -5.60 9.44 2.99
N PHE A 100 -6.86 9.35 2.58
CA PHE A 100 -7.54 8.06 2.41
C PHE A 100 -6.86 7.15 1.38
N GLU A 101 -6.40 7.71 0.27
CA GLU A 101 -5.75 6.96 -0.81
C GLU A 101 -4.41 6.37 -0.33
N PHE A 102 -3.64 7.17 0.42
CA PHE A 102 -2.40 6.72 1.03
C PHE A 102 -2.66 5.62 2.07
N ALA A 103 -3.61 5.82 2.98
CA ALA A 103 -3.95 4.82 3.99
C ALA A 103 -4.46 3.52 3.36
N ALA A 104 -5.33 3.60 2.35
CA ALA A 104 -5.81 2.45 1.60
C ALA A 104 -4.67 1.68 0.92
N ALA A 105 -3.72 2.38 0.30
CA ALA A 105 -2.56 1.77 -0.35
C ALA A 105 -1.56 1.15 0.64
N VAL A 106 -1.45 1.69 1.86
CA VAL A 106 -0.60 1.10 2.91
C VAL A 106 -1.19 -0.21 3.46
N ILE A 107 -2.51 -0.30 3.55
CA ILE A 107 -3.19 -1.45 4.14
C ILE A 107 -3.40 -2.60 3.14
N ALA A 108 -3.56 -2.28 1.85
CA ALA A 108 -3.73 -3.24 0.76
C ALA A 108 -2.50 -4.14 0.55
#